data_AF-A0A931UFM4-F1
#
_entry.id   AF-A0A931UFM4-F1
#
_cell.length_a   1.000
_cell.length_b   1.000
_cell.length_c   1.000
_cell.angle_alpha   90.00
_cell.angle_beta   90.00
_cell.angle_gamma   90.00
#
_symmetry.space_group_name_H-M   'P 1'
#
loop_
_entity.id
_entity.type
_entity.pdbx_description
1 polymer ?
#
loop_
_entity_poly.entity_id
_entity_poly.type
_entity_poly.pdbx_seq_one_letter_code
_entity_poly.pdbx_strand_id
1 'polypeptide(L)' 'AAPKEIRNRVTEILQRAGGRPGHIFNLGHGVLPETPVEHVVAMVEAVHELSSR' A
#
# COMPACT_ATOMS: atom_id res chain seq x y z
N ALA A 1 8.70 -6.55 7.20
CA ALA A 1 8.01 -5.65 8.15
C ALA A 1 6.72 -6.33 8.59
N ALA A 2 6.24 -6.08 9.81
CA ALA A 2 4.95 -6.64 10.23
C ALA A 2 3.78 -6.02 9.42
N PRO A 3 2.64 -6.72 9.21
CA PRO A 3 1.50 -6.19 8.46
C PRO A 3 1.00 -4.82 8.92
N LYS A 4 1.06 -4.55 10.23
CA LYS A 4 0.75 -3.22 10.79
C LYS A 4 1.61 -2.11 10.21
N GLU A 5 2.91 -2.36 10.04
CA GLU A 5 3.82 -1.37 9.48
C GLU A 5 3.55 -1.13 8.00
N ILE A 6 3.20 -2.16 7.24
CA ILE A 6 2.80 -2.04 5.83
C ILE A 6 1.59 -1.10 5.71
N ARG A 7 0.56 -1.32 6.54
CA ARG A 7 -0.63 -0.45 6.57
C ARG A 7 -0.29 1.00 6.93
N ASN A 8 0.60 1.22 7.90
CA ASN A 8 1.05 2.57 8.26
C ASN A 8 1.69 3.29 7.07
N ARG A 9 2.55 2.59 6.31
CA ARG A 9 3.20 3.15 5.12
C ARG A 9 2.24 3.43 3.98
N VAL A 10 1.28 2.54 3.76
CA VAL A 10 0.20 2.78 2.79
C VAL A 10 -0.59 4.04 3.17
N THR A 11 -0.94 4.19 4.44
CA THR A 11 -1.64 5.38 4.96
C THR A 11 -0.86 6.65 4.67
N GLU A 12 0.44 6.67 4.98
CA GLU A 12 1.32 7.82 4.76
C GLU A 12 1.36 8.24 3.28
N ILE A 13 1.50 7.27 2.36
CA ILE A 13 1.54 7.53 0.92
C ILE A 13 0.21 8.09 0.43
N LEU A 14 -0.92 7.50 0.85
CA LEU A 14 -2.25 7.97 0.45
C LEU A 14 -2.56 9.37 0.99
N GLN A 15 -2.12 9.70 2.20
CA GLN A 15 -2.22 11.04 2.75
C GLN A 15 -1.43 12.06 1.93
N ARG A 16 -0.22 11.72 1.49
CA ARG A 16 0.60 12.57 0.59
C ARG A 16 -0.04 12.73 -0.79
N ALA A 17 -0.72 11.70 -1.30
CA ALA A 17 -1.52 11.83 -2.51
C ALA A 17 -2.68 12.81 -2.32
N GLY A 18 -3.23 12.91 -1.11
CA GLY A 18 -4.21 13.94 -0.72
C GLY A 18 -5.56 13.79 -1.40
N GLY A 19 -5.92 12.57 -1.83
CA GLY A 19 -7.17 12.30 -2.54
C GLY A 19 -7.27 12.99 -3.91
N ARG A 20 -6.14 13.41 -4.49
CA ARG A 20 -6.09 13.94 -5.86
C ARG A 20 -6.52 12.85 -6.85
N PRO A 21 -7.41 13.16 -7.82
CA PRO A 21 -7.78 12.20 -8.84
C PRO A 21 -6.55 11.79 -9.67
N GLY A 22 -6.56 10.56 -10.18
CA GLY A 22 -5.47 10.02 -11.01
C GLY A 22 -4.26 9.47 -10.25
N HIS A 23 -4.32 9.34 -8.92
CA HIS A 23 -3.28 8.66 -8.16
C HIS A 23 -3.41 7.14 -8.29
N ILE A 24 -2.42 6.48 -8.91
CA ILE A 24 -2.31 5.03 -8.99
C ILE A 24 -1.24 4.60 -7.98
N PHE A 25 -1.66 3.92 -6.91
CA PHE A 25 -0.72 3.37 -5.93
C PHE A 25 0.09 2.24 -6.56
N ASN A 26 1.41 2.27 -6.37
CA ASN A 26 2.30 1.20 -6.83
C ASN A 26 3.61 1.20 -6.02
N LEU A 27 4.41 0.16 -6.21
CA LEU A 27 5.80 0.13 -5.76
C LEU A 27 6.70 0.82 -6.79
N GLY A 28 7.81 1.39 -6.34
CA GLY A 28 8.81 1.99 -7.24
C GLY A 28 9.67 0.96 -7.98
N HIS A 29 9.64 -0.30 -7.55
CA HIS A 29 10.37 -1.43 -8.13
C HIS A 29 9.52 -2.72 -7.98
N GLY A 30 9.96 -3.80 -8.64
CA GLY A 30 9.31 -5.10 -8.52
C GLY A 30 9.38 -5.68 -7.11
N VAL A 31 8.36 -6.48 -6.76
CA VAL A 31 8.35 -7.31 -5.55
C VAL A 31 9.46 -8.35 -5.66
N LEU A 32 10.22 -8.55 -4.58
CA LEU A 32 11.27 -9.58 -4.53
C LEU A 32 10.64 -10.98 -4.37
N PRO A 33 11.19 -12.03 -4.99
CA PRO A 33 10.66 -13.39 -4.88
C PRO A 33 10.52 -13.90 -3.44
N GLU A 34 11.39 -13.45 -2.54
CA GLU A 34 11.42 -13.84 -1.13
C GLU A 34 10.40 -13.05 -0.28
N THR A 35 9.67 -12.11 -0.88
CA THR A 35 8.67 -11.31 -0.16
C THR A 35 7.51 -12.22 0.25
N PRO A 36 7.18 -12.31 1.56
CA PRO A 36 6.05 -13.12 1.99
C PRO A 36 4.74 -12.64 1.35
N VAL A 37 3.96 -13.58 0.83
CA VAL A 37 2.73 -13.28 0.06
C VAL A 37 1.74 -12.50 0.93
N GLU A 38 1.63 -12.84 2.21
CA GLU A 38 0.79 -12.18 3.20
C GLU A 38 1.11 -10.67 3.35
N HIS A 39 2.36 -10.26 3.11
CA HIS A 39 2.72 -8.84 3.15
C HIS A 39 2.19 -8.09 1.92
N VAL A 40 2.22 -8.73 0.75
CA VAL A 40 1.67 -8.16 -0.47
C VAL A 40 0.15 -8.06 -0.36
N VAL A 41 -0.50 -9.11 0.16
CA VAL A 41 -1.94 -9.12 0.44
C VAL A 41 -2.32 -7.98 1.39
N ALA A 42 -1.63 -7.85 2.53
CA ALA A 42 -1.88 -6.78 3.50
C ALA A 42 -1.71 -5.37 2.91
N MET A 43 -0.76 -5.20 1.98
CA MET A 43 -0.58 -3.94 1.26
C MET A 43 -1.79 -3.64 0.36
N VAL A 44 -2.22 -4.62 -0.45
CA VAL A 44 -3.35 -4.46 -1.38
C VAL A 44 -4.65 -4.18 -0.63
N GLU A 45 -4.92 -4.93 0.44
CA GLU A 45 -6.10 -4.72 1.29
C GLU A 45 -6.10 -3.31 1.89
N ALA A 46 -4.97 -2.87 2.46
CA ALA A 46 -4.85 -1.53 3.02
C ALA A 46 -5.07 -0.43 1.95
N VAL A 47 -4.57 -0.61 0.73
CA VAL A 47 -4.79 0.36 -0.35
C VAL A 47 -6.27 0.48 -0.67
N HIS A 48 -6.97 -0.64 -0.86
CA HIS A 48 -8.40 -0.60 -1.18
C HIS A 48 -9.23 -0.01 -0.04
N GLU A 49 -9.02 -0.44 1.20
CA GLU A 49 -9.80 0.02 2.35
C GLU A 49 -9.60 1.52 2.63
N LEU A 50 -8.37 2.01 2.53
CA LEU A 50 -8.03 3.40 2.89
C LEU A 50 -8.26 4.39 1.74
N SER A 51 -8.38 3.92 0.49
CA SER A 51 -8.64 4.77 -0.68
C SER A 51 -10.07 4.70 -1.19
N SER A 52 -10.86 3.70 -0.77
CA SER A 52 -12.30 3.65 -1.08
C SER A 52 -13.02 4.83 -0.41
N ARG A 53 -13.77 5.58 -1.22
CA ARG A 53 -14.68 6.64 -0.81
C ARG A 53 -16.10 6.25 -1.17
#